data_AF-K1SCR7-F1
#
_entry.id   AF-K1SCR7-F1
#
_cell.length_a   1.000
_cell.length_b   1.000
_cell.length_c   1.000
_cell.angle_alpha   90.00
_cell.angle_beta   90.00
_cell.angle_gamma   90.00
#
_symmetry.space_group_name_H-M   'P 1'
#
loop_
_entity.id
_entity.type
_entity.pdbx_description
1 polymer ?
#
loop_
_entity_poly.entity_id
_entity_poly.type
_entity_poly.pdbx_seq_one_letter_code
_entity_poly.pdbx_strand_id
1 'polypeptide(L)'
;FYKEDRGFLRDFCNELQQFIKSDYEVMVVNMPPRHGKSRTVGNFVEWVLGNDQTQKIMTGSYNETLSTTFSKGVRNTILETKADENKAVYSDVFPGVTIKRGDGAMNMWSLENGYNNYLATSPTGTATGFGATLMIIDDLIKSALEANNANILDNHWTWFTDTMMSRLEEGGKIIIVMTRWHSLDLAAAWPPATSSRWSTI
;
A
#
# COMPACT_ATOMS: atom_id res chain seq x y z
N PHE A 1 -7.65 18.36 3.28
CA PHE A 1 -6.32 17.75 2.96
C PHE A 1 -6.13 17.67 1.46
N TYR A 2 -7.06 17.02 0.76
CA TYR A 2 -7.29 17.23 -0.66
C TYR A 2 -7.92 18.62 -0.81
N LYS A 3 -7.22 19.52 -1.50
CA LYS A 3 -7.63 20.88 -1.80
C LYS A 3 -7.47 21.08 -3.30
N GLU A 4 -8.25 21.95 -3.91
CA GLU A 4 -8.21 22.17 -5.37
C GLU A 4 -6.84 22.65 -5.87
N ASP A 5 -6.11 23.40 -5.05
CA ASP A 5 -4.75 23.89 -5.34
C ASP A 5 -3.67 22.79 -5.28
N ARG A 6 -4.01 21.57 -4.86
CA ARG A 6 -3.11 20.41 -4.80
C ARG A 6 -3.39 19.39 -5.90
N GLY A 7 -3.34 19.85 -7.16
CA GLY A 7 -3.62 19.03 -8.35
C GLY A 7 -2.90 17.67 -8.35
N PHE A 8 -1.64 17.65 -7.92
CA PHE A 8 -0.84 16.42 -7.86
C PHE A 8 -1.46 15.28 -7.02
N LEU A 9 -2.23 15.59 -5.97
CA LEU A 9 -2.91 14.56 -5.18
C LEU A 9 -4.06 13.92 -5.94
N ARG A 10 -4.79 14.72 -6.74
CA ARG A 10 -5.85 14.22 -7.61
C ARG A 10 -5.26 13.36 -8.72
N ASP A 11 -4.17 13.83 -9.32
CA ASP A 11 -3.49 13.09 -10.38
C ASP A 11 -2.96 11.76 -9.82
N PHE A 12 -2.37 11.76 -8.62
CA PHE A 12 -1.96 10.52 -7.96
C PHE A 12 -3.13 9.55 -7.70
N CYS A 13 -4.28 10.04 -7.23
CA CYS A 13 -5.48 9.19 -7.08
C CYS A 13 -5.94 8.58 -8.42
N ASN A 14 -5.95 9.39 -9.49
CA ASN A 14 -6.39 8.95 -10.82
C ASN A 14 -5.44 7.88 -11.36
N GLU A 15 -4.14 8.07 -11.21
CA GLU A 15 -3.12 7.13 -11.66
C GLU A 15 -3.22 5.79 -10.92
N LEU A 16 -3.42 5.79 -9.60
CA LEU A 16 -3.66 4.56 -8.83
C LEU A 16 -4.90 3.80 -9.34
N GLN A 17 -5.99 4.50 -9.61
CA GLN A 17 -7.22 3.90 -10.14
C GLN A 17 -7.09 3.42 -11.59
N GLN A 18 -6.26 4.06 -12.41
CA GLN A 18 -5.97 3.59 -13.76
C GLN A 18 -5.06 2.36 -13.72
N PHE A 19 -4.03 2.39 -12.89
CA PHE A 19 -3.05 1.31 -12.75
C PHE A 19 -3.72 -0.03 -12.39
N ILE A 20 -4.63 -0.04 -11.41
CA ILE A 20 -5.32 -1.28 -11.00
C ILE A 20 -6.18 -1.88 -12.11
N LYS A 21 -6.64 -1.07 -13.06
CA LYS A 21 -7.45 -1.50 -14.21
C LYS A 21 -6.63 -1.77 -15.48
N SER A 22 -5.37 -1.36 -15.50
CA SER A 22 -4.47 -1.51 -16.65
C SER A 22 -3.83 -2.90 -16.70
N ASP A 23 -3.14 -3.21 -17.79
CA ASP A 23 -2.32 -4.42 -17.93
C ASP A 23 -0.94 -4.28 -17.29
N TYR A 24 -0.64 -3.14 -16.64
CA TYR A 24 0.64 -2.93 -15.96
C TYR A 24 0.71 -3.70 -14.64
N GLU A 25 1.85 -4.33 -14.38
CA GLU A 25 2.05 -5.16 -13.18
C GLU A 25 2.70 -4.37 -12.04
N VAL A 26 3.51 -3.37 -12.37
CA VAL A 26 4.25 -2.57 -11.38
C VAL A 26 4.10 -1.07 -11.65
N MET A 27 3.87 -0.32 -10.59
CA MET A 27 3.84 1.14 -10.54
C MET A 27 4.87 1.62 -9.52
N VAL A 28 5.76 2.51 -9.95
CA VAL A 28 6.72 3.18 -9.06
C VAL A 28 6.38 4.66 -9.01
N VAL A 29 6.20 5.18 -7.80
CA VAL A 29 5.81 6.55 -7.51
C VAL A 29 6.85 7.19 -6.61
N ASN A 30 7.50 8.23 -7.13
CA ASN A 30 8.49 8.97 -6.38
C ASN A 30 7.92 10.33 -5.95
N MET A 31 7.65 10.48 -4.65
CA MET A 31 7.07 11.71 -4.11
C MET A 31 7.83 12.21 -2.88
N PRO A 32 8.03 13.54 -2.74
CA PRO A 32 8.75 14.07 -1.59
C PRO A 32 8.05 13.79 -0.25
N PRO A 33 8.76 13.92 0.89
CA PRO A 33 8.16 13.75 2.21
C PRO A 33 7.01 14.74 2.41
N ARG A 34 6.02 14.37 3.25
CA ARG A 34 4.86 15.22 3.61
C ARG A 34 3.94 15.62 2.44
N HIS A 35 4.02 14.92 1.30
CA HIS A 35 3.11 15.12 0.17
C HIS A 35 1.88 14.21 0.19
N GLY A 36 1.58 13.56 1.32
CA GLY A 36 0.34 12.82 1.49
C GLY A 36 0.26 11.47 0.79
N LYS A 37 1.42 10.93 0.41
CA LYS A 37 1.53 9.66 -0.31
C LYS A 37 0.95 8.48 0.49
N SER A 38 1.43 8.22 1.71
CA SER A 38 0.89 7.15 2.58
C SER A 38 -0.61 7.30 2.83
N ARG A 39 -1.10 8.52 3.06
CA ARG A 39 -2.55 8.75 3.26
C ARG A 39 -3.36 8.41 2.02
N THR A 40 -2.86 8.79 0.84
CA THR A 40 -3.55 8.53 -0.44
C THR A 40 -3.55 7.06 -0.78
N VAL A 41 -2.44 6.36 -0.52
CA VAL A 41 -2.33 4.91 -0.66
C VAL A 41 -3.28 4.19 0.30
N GLY A 42 -3.42 4.64 1.55
CA GLY A 42 -4.40 4.09 2.50
C GLY A 42 -5.84 4.23 2.01
N ASN A 43 -6.22 5.43 1.55
CA ASN A 43 -7.53 5.66 0.95
C ASN A 43 -7.75 4.83 -0.33
N PHE A 44 -6.69 4.57 -1.09
CA PHE A 44 -6.76 3.73 -2.28
C PHE A 44 -7.00 2.26 -1.92
N VAL A 45 -6.37 1.74 -0.88
CA VAL A 45 -6.65 0.41 -0.33
C VAL A 45 -8.11 0.30 0.11
N GLU A 46 -8.61 1.30 0.85
CA GLU A 46 -10.03 1.39 1.24
C GLU A 46 -10.93 1.32 -0.01
N TRP A 47 -10.62 2.10 -1.05
CA TRP A 47 -11.36 2.07 -2.30
C TRP A 47 -11.30 0.69 -2.99
N VAL A 48 -10.13 0.05 -3.06
CA VAL A 48 -9.97 -1.28 -3.67
C VAL A 48 -10.85 -2.32 -2.97
N LEU A 49 -10.78 -2.39 -1.63
CA LEU A 49 -11.58 -3.32 -0.83
C LEU A 49 -13.08 -3.03 -0.88
N GLY A 50 -13.45 -1.75 -1.06
CA GLY A 50 -14.82 -1.33 -1.26
C GLY A 50 -15.43 -1.82 -2.56
N ASN A 51 -14.62 -1.88 -3.63
CA ASN A 51 -15.04 -2.34 -4.95
C ASN A 51 -14.92 -3.86 -5.13
N ASP A 52 -13.92 -4.49 -4.49
CA ASP A 52 -13.67 -5.92 -4.62
C ASP A 52 -13.14 -6.51 -3.29
N GLN A 53 -14.04 -7.22 -2.59
CA GLN A 53 -13.76 -7.86 -1.29
C GLN A 53 -12.93 -9.15 -1.42
N THR A 54 -12.61 -9.61 -2.64
CA THR A 54 -11.74 -10.78 -2.86
C THR A 54 -10.26 -10.42 -2.86
N GLN A 55 -9.93 -9.13 -2.93
CA GLN A 55 -8.56 -8.65 -2.97
C GLN A 55 -7.80 -8.97 -1.68
N LYS A 56 -6.53 -9.35 -1.85
CA LYS A 56 -5.58 -9.61 -0.77
C LYS A 56 -4.46 -8.60 -0.83
N ILE A 57 -4.48 -7.66 0.10
CA ILE A 57 -3.58 -6.52 0.12
C ILE A 57 -2.46 -6.78 1.12
N MET A 58 -1.22 -6.72 0.65
CA MET A 58 -0.04 -6.79 1.50
C MET A 58 0.70 -5.45 1.47
N THR A 59 0.93 -4.87 2.63
CA THR A 59 1.60 -3.59 2.79
C THR A 59 2.90 -3.71 3.56
N GLY A 60 3.91 -2.98 3.09
CA GLY A 60 5.25 -2.99 3.62
C GLY A 60 5.76 -1.58 3.90
N SER A 61 6.20 -1.31 5.12
CA SER A 61 6.86 -0.04 5.48
C SER A 61 8.16 -0.30 6.25
N TYR A 62 8.99 0.73 6.44
CA TYR A 62 10.33 0.58 7.03
C TYR A 62 10.36 -0.05 8.44
N ASN A 63 9.27 0.03 9.21
CA ASN A 63 9.15 -0.65 10.49
C ASN A 63 7.72 -1.14 10.79
N GLU A 64 7.62 -2.11 11.70
CA GLU A 64 6.36 -2.75 12.06
C GLU A 64 5.34 -1.77 12.68
N THR A 65 5.80 -0.76 13.42
CA THR A 65 4.92 0.23 14.04
C THR A 65 4.18 1.06 12.99
N LEU A 66 4.89 1.53 11.95
CA LEU A 66 4.30 2.31 10.87
C LEU A 66 3.37 1.44 10.02
N SER A 67 3.80 0.24 9.65
CA SER A 67 2.96 -0.71 8.90
C SER A 67 1.66 -1.01 9.65
N THR A 68 1.75 -1.27 10.96
CA THR A 68 0.58 -1.52 11.81
C THR A 68 -0.32 -0.28 11.91
N THR A 69 0.26 0.91 11.96
CA THR A 69 -0.50 2.17 12.01
C THR A 69 -1.28 2.38 10.72
N PHE A 70 -0.67 2.10 9.57
CA PHE A 70 -1.31 2.17 8.28
C PHE A 70 -2.49 1.17 8.18
N SER A 71 -2.26 -0.10 8.54
CA SER A 71 -3.31 -1.14 8.60
C SER A 71 -4.48 -0.73 9.50
N LYS A 72 -4.19 -0.23 10.70
CA LYS A 72 -5.21 0.29 11.62
C LYS A 72 -6.03 1.41 11.01
N GLY A 73 -5.39 2.31 10.27
CA GLY A 73 -6.07 3.42 9.59
C GLY A 73 -7.18 2.90 8.68
N VAL A 74 -6.81 2.06 7.71
CA VAL A 74 -7.75 1.43 6.76
C VAL A 74 -8.85 0.67 7.50
N ARG A 75 -8.47 -0.20 8.44
CA ARG A 75 -9.42 -1.01 9.21
C ARG A 75 -10.42 -0.15 9.98
N ASN A 76 -9.95 0.91 10.63
CA ASN A 76 -10.80 1.81 11.41
C ASN A 76 -11.75 2.61 10.53
N THR A 77 -11.33 3.01 9.33
CA THR A 77 -12.22 3.66 8.36
C THR A 77 -13.37 2.72 7.95
N ILE A 78 -13.06 1.44 7.69
CA ILE A 78 -14.09 0.44 7.33
C ILE A 78 -15.03 0.15 8.50
N LEU A 79 -14.52 0.18 9.74
CA LEU A 79 -15.32 -0.01 10.96
C LEU A 79 -16.11 1.22 11.38
N GLU A 80 -15.90 2.40 10.78
CA GLU A 80 -16.52 3.64 11.22
C GLU A 80 -18.05 3.55 11.10
N THR A 81 -18.72 3.63 12.26
CA THR A 81 -20.18 3.75 12.32
C THR A 81 -20.58 5.21 12.21
N LYS A 82 -21.58 5.49 11.38
CA LYS A 82 -22.15 6.83 11.23
C LYS A 82 -22.73 7.33 12.55
N ALA A 83 -22.14 8.39 13.08
CA ALA A 83 -22.59 9.06 14.31
C ALA A 83 -23.27 10.41 14.04
N ASP A 84 -23.03 11.01 12.87
CA ASP A 84 -23.60 12.28 12.42
C ASP A 84 -24.13 12.09 10.99
N GLU A 85 -25.40 12.45 10.75
CA GLU A 85 -26.04 12.30 9.44
C GLU A 85 -25.35 13.13 8.35
N ASN A 86 -24.74 14.25 8.73
CA ASN A 86 -24.07 15.17 7.80
C ASN A 86 -22.65 14.75 7.45
N LYS A 87 -22.10 13.73 8.13
CA LYS A 87 -20.75 13.23 7.87
C LYS A 87 -20.83 11.91 7.11
N ALA A 88 -20.30 11.90 5.89
CA ALA A 88 -20.14 10.67 5.13
C ALA A 88 -19.11 9.76 5.82
N VAL A 89 -19.45 8.48 5.96
CA VAL A 89 -18.54 7.41 6.42
C VAL A 89 -18.33 6.39 5.31
N TYR A 90 -17.37 5.49 5.49
CA TYR A 90 -17.03 4.48 4.48
C TYR A 90 -18.25 3.66 4.03
N SER A 91 -19.10 3.25 4.97
CA SER A 91 -20.31 2.46 4.70
C SER A 91 -21.40 3.22 3.92
N ASP A 92 -21.35 4.56 3.86
CA ASP A 92 -22.24 5.34 2.99
C ASP A 92 -21.85 5.18 1.50
N VAL A 93 -20.57 4.95 1.22
CA VAL A 93 -20.03 4.81 -0.15
C VAL A 93 -19.98 3.34 -0.57
N PHE A 94 -19.57 2.46 0.34
CA PHE A 94 -19.41 1.02 0.11
C PHE A 94 -20.25 0.21 1.12
N PRO A 95 -21.58 0.18 0.93
CA PRO A 95 -22.46 -0.54 1.85
C PRO A 95 -22.18 -2.05 1.82
N GLY A 96 -22.25 -2.69 2.99
CA GLY A 96 -22.06 -4.15 3.12
C GLY A 96 -20.61 -4.62 3.17
N VAL A 97 -19.63 -3.71 3.17
CA VAL A 97 -18.21 -4.03 3.39
C VAL A 97 -17.88 -3.82 4.87
N THR A 98 -17.59 -4.90 5.59
CA THR A 98 -17.33 -4.86 7.04
C THR A 98 -16.17 -5.79 7.42
N ILE A 99 -15.49 -5.46 8.51
CA ILE A 99 -14.45 -6.33 9.08
C ILE A 99 -15.09 -7.55 9.73
N LYS A 100 -14.52 -8.72 9.46
CA LYS A 100 -14.96 -10.00 10.01
C LYS A 100 -14.85 -10.04 11.53
N ARG A 101 -15.92 -10.46 12.21
CA ARG A 101 -15.90 -10.61 13.67
C ARG A 101 -14.87 -11.67 14.09
N GLY A 102 -14.00 -11.29 15.04
CA GLY A 102 -12.95 -12.16 15.57
C GLY A 102 -11.67 -12.22 14.73
N ASP A 103 -11.66 -11.63 13.53
CA ASP A 103 -10.52 -11.62 12.60
C ASP A 103 -10.15 -10.17 12.22
N GLY A 104 -9.75 -9.43 13.26
CA GLY A 104 -9.46 -8.00 13.21
C GLY A 104 -8.15 -7.67 13.94
N ALA A 105 -7.10 -8.48 13.80
CA ALA A 105 -5.83 -8.13 14.40
C ALA A 105 -5.26 -6.86 13.74
N MET A 106 -4.38 -6.15 14.45
CA MET A 106 -3.94 -4.82 14.01
C MET A 106 -3.11 -4.87 12.72
N ASN A 107 -2.39 -5.97 12.50
CA ASN A 107 -1.54 -6.20 11.34
C ASN A 107 -2.13 -7.20 10.34
N MET A 108 -3.13 -8.01 10.71
CA MET A 108 -3.76 -8.98 9.83
C MET A 108 -5.26 -9.09 10.12
N TRP A 109 -6.09 -8.94 9.09
CA TRP A 109 -7.54 -8.97 9.24
C TRP A 109 -8.24 -9.35 7.94
N SER A 110 -9.50 -9.74 8.07
CA SER A 110 -10.37 -10.13 6.95
C SER A 110 -11.65 -9.28 6.92
N LEU A 111 -12.23 -9.15 5.74
CA LEU A 111 -13.61 -8.70 5.56
C LEU A 111 -14.56 -9.88 5.79
N GLU A 112 -15.83 -9.63 6.14
CA GLU A 112 -16.83 -10.69 6.37
C GLU A 112 -16.97 -11.63 5.16
N ASN A 113 -16.97 -11.09 3.93
CA ASN A 113 -17.06 -11.89 2.69
C ASN A 113 -15.70 -12.19 2.04
N GLY A 114 -14.61 -11.98 2.78
CA GLY A 114 -13.26 -12.20 2.29
C GLY A 114 -12.47 -13.18 3.15
N TYR A 115 -11.21 -13.38 2.79
CA TYR A 115 -10.29 -14.23 3.53
C TYR A 115 -8.89 -13.66 3.46
N ASN A 116 -8.31 -13.34 4.63
CA ASN A 116 -6.99 -12.74 4.76
C ASN A 116 -6.84 -11.55 3.80
N ASN A 117 -7.74 -10.58 3.91
CA ASN A 117 -7.79 -9.46 2.97
C ASN A 117 -6.63 -8.49 3.14
N TYR A 118 -6.05 -8.42 4.33
CA TYR A 118 -5.03 -7.44 4.61
C TYR A 118 -3.93 -7.99 5.50
N LEU A 119 -2.68 -7.77 5.10
CA LEU A 119 -1.49 -7.95 5.93
C LEU A 119 -0.60 -6.70 5.89
N ALA A 120 -0.22 -6.19 7.06
CA ALA A 120 0.83 -5.20 7.24
C ALA A 120 2.09 -5.87 7.79
N THR A 121 3.22 -5.62 7.12
CA THR A 121 4.52 -6.16 7.51
C THR A 121 5.64 -5.15 7.26
N SER A 122 6.87 -5.52 7.57
CA SER A 122 8.07 -4.69 7.44
C SER A 122 9.29 -5.58 7.20
N PRO A 123 10.48 -5.04 6.89
CA PRO A 123 11.70 -5.84 6.73
C PRO A 123 11.99 -6.82 7.87
N THR A 124 11.61 -6.49 9.11
CA THR A 124 11.77 -7.36 10.29
C THR A 124 10.51 -8.13 10.67
N GLY A 125 9.42 -7.96 9.92
CA GLY A 125 8.12 -8.56 10.21
C GLY A 125 7.88 -9.87 9.47
N THR A 126 6.92 -10.65 9.94
CA THR A 126 6.53 -11.91 9.28
C THR A 126 5.61 -11.62 8.10
N ALA A 127 5.82 -12.35 6.99
CA ALA A 127 4.88 -12.39 5.87
C ALA A 127 4.28 -13.78 5.63
N THR A 128 4.82 -14.85 6.22
CA THR A 128 4.56 -16.30 5.95
C THR A 128 3.09 -16.71 5.85
N GLY A 129 2.76 -17.46 4.80
CA GLY A 129 1.43 -18.04 4.56
C GLY A 129 0.40 -17.10 3.90
N PHE A 130 0.73 -15.83 3.69
CA PHE A 130 -0.15 -14.87 3.02
C PHE A 130 0.26 -14.69 1.55
N GLY A 131 -0.71 -14.76 0.65
CA GLY A 131 -0.59 -14.41 -0.77
C GLY A 131 -1.29 -13.07 -1.04
N ALA A 132 -0.74 -12.27 -1.96
CA ALA A 132 -1.20 -10.91 -2.24
C ALA A 132 -1.55 -10.74 -3.72
N THR A 133 -2.74 -10.21 -3.99
CA THR A 133 -3.14 -9.72 -5.32
C THR A 133 -2.73 -8.27 -5.53
N LEU A 134 -2.56 -7.51 -4.44
CA LEU A 134 -2.03 -6.16 -4.45
C LEU A 134 -0.96 -6.00 -3.37
N MET A 135 0.25 -5.71 -3.80
CA MET A 135 1.39 -5.44 -2.93
C MET A 135 1.72 -3.95 -2.95
N ILE A 136 1.91 -3.36 -1.77
CA ILE A 136 2.22 -1.94 -1.64
C ILE A 136 3.43 -1.77 -0.72
N ILE A 137 4.46 -1.12 -1.23
CA ILE A 137 5.64 -0.74 -0.46
C ILE A 137 5.60 0.77 -0.24
N ASP A 138 5.45 1.21 1.01
CA ASP A 138 5.37 2.62 1.40
C ASP A 138 6.59 3.00 2.26
N ASP A 139 7.48 3.83 1.71
CA ASP A 139 8.68 4.38 2.36
C ASP A 139 9.46 3.37 3.25
N LEU A 140 10.40 2.63 2.65
CA LEU A 140 11.33 1.76 3.41
C LEU A 140 12.53 2.49 4.03
N ILE A 141 12.77 3.75 3.70
CA ILE A 141 13.93 4.51 4.20
C ILE A 141 13.45 5.57 5.20
N LYS A 142 13.91 5.48 6.45
CA LYS A 142 13.45 6.39 7.52
C LYS A 142 14.23 7.70 7.58
N SER A 143 15.48 7.69 7.11
CA SER A 143 16.38 8.84 7.27
C SER A 143 17.50 8.85 6.24
N ALA A 144 18.11 10.03 6.06
CA ALA A 144 19.30 10.19 5.24
C ALA A 144 20.47 9.31 5.70
N LEU A 145 20.58 8.98 7.00
CA LEU A 145 21.63 8.08 7.50
C LEU A 145 21.46 6.67 6.95
N GLU A 146 20.22 6.15 6.92
CA GLU A 146 19.93 4.84 6.34
C GLU A 146 20.14 4.83 4.83
N ALA A 147 19.77 5.92 4.15
CA ALA A 147 19.97 6.07 2.72
C ALA A 147 21.45 5.99 2.29
N ASN A 148 22.39 6.31 3.20
CA ASN A 148 23.82 6.23 2.96
C ASN A 148 24.45 4.93 3.50
N ASN A 149 23.64 3.97 3.93
CA ASN A 149 24.12 2.69 4.42
C ASN A 149 23.79 1.58 3.40
N ALA A 150 24.80 1.17 2.63
CA ALA A 150 24.65 0.16 1.59
C ALA A 150 24.06 -1.16 2.11
N ASN A 151 24.43 -1.59 3.32
CA ASN A 151 23.90 -2.83 3.90
C ASN A 151 22.40 -2.72 4.21
N ILE A 152 21.91 -1.54 4.61
CA ILE A 152 20.48 -1.33 4.84
C ILE A 152 19.71 -1.35 3.52
N LEU A 153 20.24 -0.70 2.48
CA LEU A 153 19.63 -0.72 1.14
C LEU A 153 19.59 -2.14 0.56
N ASP A 154 20.68 -2.90 0.70
CA ASP A 154 20.75 -4.30 0.26
C ASP A 154 19.74 -5.16 1.01
N ASN A 155 19.65 -5.04 2.34
CA ASN A 155 18.66 -5.76 3.14
C ASN A 155 17.21 -5.44 2.73
N HIS A 156 16.91 -4.18 2.38
CA HIS A 156 15.59 -3.80 1.87
C HIS A 156 15.30 -4.44 0.52
N TRP A 157 16.30 -4.50 -0.36
CA TRP A 157 16.20 -5.15 -1.66
C TRP A 157 15.96 -6.65 -1.50
N THR A 158 16.80 -7.35 -0.73
CA THR A 158 16.65 -8.78 -0.41
C THR A 158 15.30 -9.08 0.21
N TRP A 159 14.84 -8.27 1.16
CA TRP A 159 13.51 -8.45 1.74
C TRP A 159 12.41 -8.31 0.69
N PHE A 160 12.50 -7.31 -0.18
CA PHE A 160 11.53 -7.13 -1.25
C PHE A 160 11.54 -8.31 -2.23
N THR A 161 12.69 -8.71 -2.74
CA THR A 161 12.80 -9.77 -3.76
C THR A 161 12.49 -11.15 -3.20
N ASP A 162 13.01 -11.48 -2.03
CA ASP A 162 12.99 -12.85 -1.53
C ASP A 162 11.74 -13.11 -0.69
N THR A 163 11.30 -12.09 0.07
CA THR A 163 10.15 -12.22 0.98
C THR A 163 8.87 -11.69 0.38
N MET A 164 8.88 -10.48 -0.18
CA MET A 164 7.64 -9.86 -0.66
C MET A 164 7.22 -10.45 -2.02
N MET A 165 8.07 -10.40 -3.04
CA MET A 165 7.72 -10.87 -4.38
C MET A 165 7.30 -12.35 -4.42
N SER A 166 7.86 -13.20 -3.55
CA SER A 166 7.45 -14.61 -3.44
C SER A 166 6.00 -14.80 -2.99
N ARG A 167 5.32 -13.74 -2.52
CA ARG A 167 3.91 -13.75 -2.09
C ARG A 167 2.97 -13.12 -3.08
N LEU A 168 3.48 -12.52 -4.14
CA LEU A 168 2.64 -12.00 -5.18
C LEU A 168 1.95 -13.16 -5.90
N GLU A 169 0.63 -13.15 -5.92
CA GLU A 169 -0.15 -14.13 -6.66
C GLU A 169 -0.04 -13.89 -8.17
N GLU A 170 -0.39 -14.87 -9.00
CA GLU A 170 -0.38 -14.72 -10.46
C GLU A 170 -1.31 -13.57 -10.88
N GLY A 171 -0.80 -12.65 -11.71
CA GLY A 171 -1.52 -11.42 -12.09
C GLY A 171 -1.58 -10.35 -11.00
N GLY A 172 -0.89 -10.55 -9.87
CA GLY A 172 -0.81 -9.57 -8.80
C GLY A 172 -0.09 -8.28 -9.22
N LYS A 173 -0.47 -7.17 -8.58
CA LYS A 173 0.07 -5.84 -8.87
C LYS A 173 0.95 -5.33 -7.73
N ILE A 174 1.98 -4.57 -8.07
CA ILE A 174 2.89 -3.97 -7.11
C ILE A 174 2.86 -2.45 -7.25
N ILE A 175 2.75 -1.75 -6.12
CA ILE A 175 2.88 -0.30 -6.05
C ILE A 175 4.03 0.02 -5.09
N ILE A 176 5.04 0.71 -5.57
CA ILE A 176 6.17 1.18 -4.77
C ILE A 176 6.04 2.70 -4.65
N VAL A 177 5.78 3.19 -3.45
CA VAL A 177 5.59 4.61 -3.17
C VAL A 177 6.66 5.06 -2.18
N MET A 178 7.62 5.86 -2.66
CA MET A 178 8.78 6.21 -1.86
C MET A 178 9.21 7.65 -2.08
N THR A 179 9.91 8.18 -1.09
CA THR A 179 10.79 9.33 -1.30
C THR A 179 12.13 8.83 -1.82
N ARG A 180 12.60 9.33 -2.95
CA ARG A 180 13.96 9.04 -3.42
C ARG A 180 15.01 9.71 -2.53
N TRP A 181 15.91 8.92 -1.99
CA TRP A 181 17.03 9.36 -1.14
C TRP A 181 18.40 9.01 -1.73
N HIS A 182 18.51 7.90 -2.46
CA HIS A 182 19.78 7.42 -3.00
C HIS A 182 19.58 6.75 -4.37
N SER A 183 20.60 6.73 -5.22
CA SER A 183 20.52 6.07 -6.53
C SER A 183 20.36 4.54 -6.47
N LEU A 184 20.49 3.96 -5.27
CA LEU A 184 20.40 2.52 -5.00
C LEU A 184 19.21 2.18 -4.10
N ASP A 185 18.33 3.14 -3.79
CA ASP A 185 17.09 2.80 -3.12
C ASP A 185 16.14 2.05 -4.07
N LEU A 186 15.14 1.33 -3.54
CA LEU A 186 14.23 0.49 -4.32
C LEU A 186 13.58 1.24 -5.50
N ALA A 187 13.23 2.52 -5.32
CA ALA A 187 12.64 3.34 -6.37
C ALA A 187 13.64 3.69 -7.48
N ALA A 188 14.93 3.80 -7.16
CA ALA A 188 16.01 4.10 -8.10
C ALA A 188 16.67 2.86 -8.72
N ALA A 189 16.71 1.75 -7.99
CA ALA A 189 17.30 0.48 -8.40
C ALA A 189 16.36 -0.37 -9.27
N TRP A 190 15.04 -0.09 -9.23
CA TRP A 190 14.10 -0.74 -10.13
C TRP A 190 14.48 -0.44 -11.59
N PRO A 191 14.64 -1.46 -12.46
CA PRO A 191 15.15 -1.24 -13.80
C PRO A 191 14.24 -0.28 -14.59
N PRO A 192 14.82 0.69 -15.33
CA PRO A 192 14.04 1.61 -16.13
C PRO A 192 13.19 0.85 -17.14
N ALA A 193 11.95 1.33 -17.34
CA ALA A 193 10.92 0.73 -18.17
C ALA A 193 11.44 0.38 -19.57
N THR A 194 11.80 -0.89 -19.77
CA THR A 194 12.27 -1.44 -21.05
C THR A 194 11.34 -2.53 -21.58
N SER A 195 10.23 -2.82 -20.88
CA SER A 195 9.18 -3.72 -21.37
C SER A 195 7.78 -3.13 -21.21
N SER A 196 6.82 -3.66 -21.96
CA SER A 196 5.46 -3.12 -22.16
C SER A 196 4.51 -3.24 -20.95
N ARG A 197 5.02 -3.31 -19.71
CA ARG A 197 4.25 -3.67 -18.50
C ARG A 197 4.30 -2.65 -17.36
N TRP A 198 4.73 -1.40 -17.61
CA TRP A 198 5.06 -0.45 -16.53
C TRP A 198 4.42 0.94 -16.67
N SER A 199 4.19 1.58 -15.52
CA SER A 199 3.95 3.02 -15.40
C SER A 199 4.86 3.63 -14.32
N THR A 200 5.41 4.82 -14.57
CA THR A 200 6.29 5.55 -13.63
C THR A 200 5.82 6.99 -13.54
N ILE A 201 5.64 7.51 -12.32
CA ILE A 201 5.15 8.87 -12.04
C ILE A 201 6.04 9.53 -10.99
#